data_AF-A0A2R4BJ17-F1
#
_entry.id   AF-A0A2R4BJ17-F1
#
_cell.length_a   1.000
_cell.length_b   1.000
_cell.length_c   1.000
_cell.angle_alpha   90.00
_cell.angle_beta   90.00
_cell.angle_gamma   90.00
#
_symmetry.space_group_name_H-M   'P 1'
#
loop_
_entity.id
_entity.type
_entity.pdbx_description
1 polymer ?
#
loop_
_entity_poly.entity_id
_entity_poly.type
_entity_poly.pdbx_seq_one_letter_code
_entity_poly.pdbx_strand_id
1 'polypeptide(L)'
;MGGCVLALYATAHLGNHLVALAGVAAHRHAMEALRLFYRHPLVEPLLLLFILTQVASGAWGAWQALRGGRPMHPVARVQALSGLVLGSFVLIHACAVLAGRWVLRLDTDFYFAAAGMHVPPYGWFFVPYYFAGVAALGMHLGCAAYWALSARPMVRRRRAVLALALLGVGLGALLCLLLAGSIVPVQVPAAYLATYGV
;
A
#
# COMPACT_ATOMS: atom_id res chain seq x y z
N MET A 1 -7.97 -17.87 1.75
CA MET A 1 -7.75 -17.50 3.17
C MET A 1 -6.74 -16.36 3.30
N GLY A 2 -5.51 -16.47 2.77
CA GLY A 2 -4.49 -15.40 2.87
C GLY A 2 -4.93 -14.02 2.34
N GLY A 3 -5.66 -13.96 1.22
CA GLY A 3 -6.16 -12.68 0.68
C GLY A 3 -7.08 -11.89 1.62
N CYS A 4 -7.93 -12.57 2.41
CA CYS A 4 -8.80 -11.90 3.38
C CYS A 4 -8.00 -11.33 4.56
N VAL A 5 -6.99 -12.07 5.02
CA VAL A 5 -6.08 -11.62 6.08
C VAL A 5 -5.31 -10.38 5.62
N LEU A 6 -4.77 -10.39 4.40
CA LEU A 6 -4.07 -9.23 3.85
C LEU A 6 -5.00 -8.04 3.62
N ALA A 7 -6.26 -8.26 3.21
CA ALA A 7 -7.24 -7.19 3.09
C ALA A 7 -7.56 -6.54 4.44
N LEU A 8 -7.71 -7.34 5.51
CA LEU A 8 -7.89 -6.85 6.87
C LEU A 8 -6.67 -6.05 7.34
N TYR A 9 -5.47 -6.59 7.15
CA TYR A 9 -4.22 -5.90 7.47
C TYR A 9 -4.09 -4.58 6.71
N ALA A 10 -4.32 -4.58 5.39
CA ALA A 10 -4.25 -3.37 4.57
C ALA A 10 -5.27 -2.33 5.00
N THR A 11 -6.49 -2.74 5.37
CA THR A 11 -7.53 -1.84 5.87
C THR A 11 -7.11 -1.20 7.20
N ALA A 12 -6.63 -2.00 8.15
CA ALA A 12 -6.13 -1.49 9.43
C ALA A 12 -4.90 -0.57 9.24
N HIS A 13 -4.00 -0.94 8.33
CA HIS A 13 -2.80 -0.17 8.01
C HIS A 13 -3.12 1.19 7.38
N LEU A 14 -3.97 1.22 6.35
CA LEU A 14 -4.42 2.48 5.74
C LEU A 14 -5.27 3.31 6.70
N GLY A 15 -6.12 2.65 7.49
CA GLY A 15 -6.90 3.30 8.55
C GLY A 15 -5.99 4.01 9.55
N ASN A 16 -4.89 3.36 9.98
CA ASN A 16 -3.90 3.97 10.85
C ASN A 16 -3.28 5.23 10.24
N HIS A 17 -2.91 5.21 8.95
CA HIS A 17 -2.43 6.41 8.26
C HIS A 17 -3.47 7.53 8.23
N LEU A 18 -4.75 7.21 8.04
CA LEU A 18 -5.83 8.21 8.09
C LEU A 18 -6.04 8.79 9.49
N VAL A 19 -5.71 8.08 10.58
CA VAL A 19 -5.72 8.64 11.94
C VAL A 19 -4.78 9.86 12.05
N ALA A 20 -3.77 9.97 11.18
CA ALA A 20 -2.89 11.15 11.14
C ALA A 20 -3.63 12.46 10.82
N LEU A 21 -4.86 12.41 10.27
CA LEU A 21 -5.74 13.58 10.15
C LEU A 21 -6.04 14.23 11.51
N ALA A 22 -6.04 13.44 12.59
CA ALA A 22 -6.17 13.92 13.96
C ALA A 22 -4.82 14.26 14.63
N GLY A 23 -3.72 14.20 13.88
CA GLY A 23 -2.36 14.48 14.35
C GLY A 23 -1.42 13.28 14.30
N VAL A 24 -0.12 13.56 14.17
CA VAL A 24 0.94 12.52 14.16
C VAL A 24 0.96 11.72 15.46
N ALA A 25 0.69 12.36 16.61
CA ALA A 25 0.60 11.67 17.90
C ALA A 25 -0.55 10.65 17.94
N ALA A 26 -1.73 11.01 17.40
CA ALA A 26 -2.87 10.10 17.32
C ALA A 26 -2.57 8.89 16.43
N HIS A 27 -1.94 9.12 15.27
CA HIS A 27 -1.44 8.04 14.41
C HIS A 27 -0.49 7.10 15.17
N ARG A 28 0.49 7.65 15.89
CA ARG A 28 1.49 6.84 16.62
C ARG A 28 0.84 6.00 17.73
N HIS A 29 -0.09 6.58 18.48
CA HIS A 29 -0.83 5.86 19.53
C HIS A 29 -1.65 4.70 18.95
N ALA A 30 -2.41 4.94 17.87
CA ALA A 30 -3.14 3.88 17.18
C ALA A 30 -2.20 2.81 16.60
N MET A 31 -1.06 3.23 16.05
CA MET A 31 -0.06 2.35 15.48
C MET A 31 0.53 1.42 16.54
N GLU A 32 0.88 1.93 17.72
CA GLU A 32 1.39 1.15 18.84
C GLU A 32 0.40 0.05 19.26
N ALA A 33 -0.90 0.37 19.35
CA ALA A 33 -1.93 -0.62 19.63
C ALA A 33 -2.02 -1.69 18.55
N LEU A 34 -1.98 -1.31 17.27
CA LEU A 34 -2.03 -2.27 16.16
C LEU A 34 -0.76 -3.14 16.09
N ARG A 35 0.40 -2.61 16.47
CA ARG A 35 1.69 -3.35 16.47
C ARG A 35 1.68 -4.53 17.43
N LEU A 36 0.90 -4.48 18.52
CA LEU A 36 0.71 -5.62 19.43
C LEU A 36 0.26 -6.88 18.68
N PHE A 37 -0.47 -6.71 17.58
CA PHE A 37 -0.95 -7.80 16.74
C PHE A 37 -0.03 -8.06 15.55
N TYR A 38 0.20 -7.08 14.67
CA TYR A 38 0.87 -7.34 13.41
C TYR A 38 2.40 -7.43 13.52
N ARG A 39 3.01 -6.99 14.63
CA ARG A 39 4.43 -7.22 14.96
C ARG A 39 4.61 -8.38 15.95
N HIS A 40 3.55 -9.14 16.25
CA HIS A 40 3.70 -10.33 17.08
C HIS A 40 4.65 -11.34 16.39
N PRO A 41 5.57 -12.01 17.10
CA PRO A 41 6.61 -12.87 16.51
C PRO A 41 6.09 -14.00 15.60
N LEU A 42 4.84 -14.43 15.81
CA LEU A 42 4.18 -15.41 14.94
C LEU A 42 3.38 -14.76 13.81
N VAL A 43 2.80 -13.58 14.04
CA VAL A 43 1.90 -12.93 13.08
C VAL A 43 2.70 -12.23 11.99
N GLU A 44 3.79 -11.54 12.32
CA GLU A 44 4.60 -10.80 11.34
C GLU A 44 5.17 -11.73 10.26
N PRO A 45 5.81 -12.88 10.59
CA PRO A 45 6.30 -13.81 9.56
C PRO A 45 5.18 -14.42 8.72
N LEU A 46 4.01 -14.71 9.33
CA LEU A 46 2.86 -15.23 8.59
C LEU A 46 2.27 -14.19 7.61
N LEU A 47 2.18 -12.92 8.02
CA LEU A 47 1.78 -11.83 7.13
C LEU A 47 2.75 -11.68 5.97
N LEU A 48 4.06 -11.71 6.24
CA LEU A 48 5.09 -11.67 5.20
C LEU A 48 4.99 -12.87 4.25
N LEU A 49 4.75 -14.08 4.77
CA LEU A 49 4.55 -15.27 3.95
C LEU A 49 3.32 -15.14 3.04
N PHE A 50 2.22 -14.59 3.54
CA PHE A 50 1.03 -14.33 2.72
C PHE A 50 1.29 -13.26 1.66
N ILE A 51 2.02 -12.19 1.99
CA ILE A 51 2.45 -11.18 1.01
C ILE A 51 3.27 -11.85 -0.09
N LEU A 52 4.33 -12.59 0.27
CA LEU A 52 5.22 -13.25 -0.69
C LEU A 52 4.46 -14.23 -1.57
N THR A 53 3.58 -15.05 -0.98
CA THR A 53 2.77 -16.02 -1.73
C THR A 53 1.84 -15.32 -2.71
N GLN A 54 1.17 -14.23 -2.29
CA GLN A 54 0.26 -13.48 -3.16
C GLN A 54 1.01 -12.75 -4.29
N VAL A 55 2.17 -12.16 -4.01
CA VAL A 55 2.97 -11.47 -5.02
C VAL A 55 3.55 -12.48 -6.01
N ALA A 56 4.13 -13.59 -5.53
CA ALA A 56 4.68 -14.62 -6.40
C ALA A 56 3.61 -15.28 -7.28
N SER A 57 2.50 -15.72 -6.69
CA SER A 57 1.41 -16.35 -7.46
C SER A 57 0.74 -15.37 -8.44
N GLY A 58 0.55 -14.11 -8.04
CA GLY A 58 0.03 -13.06 -8.90
C GLY A 58 0.96 -12.71 -10.07
N ALA A 59 2.26 -12.56 -9.81
CA ALA A 59 3.26 -12.31 -10.84
C ALA A 59 3.37 -13.47 -11.82
N TRP A 60 3.36 -14.71 -11.32
CA TRP A 60 3.33 -15.91 -12.15
C TRP A 60 2.08 -15.97 -13.03
N GLY A 61 0.90 -15.70 -12.48
CA GLY A 61 -0.36 -15.63 -13.23
C GLY A 61 -0.34 -14.55 -14.31
N ALA A 62 0.16 -13.35 -13.99
CA ALA A 62 0.31 -12.26 -14.94
C ALA A 62 1.28 -12.63 -16.08
N TRP A 63 2.43 -13.23 -15.74
CA TRP A 63 3.42 -13.68 -16.72
C TRP A 63 2.86 -14.72 -17.69
N GLN A 64 2.17 -15.75 -17.17
CA GLN A 64 1.52 -16.76 -18.01
C GLN A 64 0.47 -16.14 -18.95
N ALA A 65 -0.35 -15.22 -18.43
CA ALA A 65 -1.38 -14.55 -19.21
C ALA A 65 -0.81 -13.65 -20.32
N LEU A 66 0.30 -12.95 -20.03
CA LEU A 66 0.97 -12.07 -20.99
C LEU A 66 1.75 -12.86 -22.06
N ARG A 67 2.31 -14.03 -21.72
CA ARG A 67 3.04 -14.89 -22.67
C ARG A 67 2.15 -15.78 -23.52
N GLY A 68 0.96 -16.15 -23.04
CA GLY A 68 0.12 -17.17 -23.66
C GLY A 68 -0.51 -16.79 -25.01
N GLY A 69 -0.28 -15.57 -25.54
CA GLY A 69 -0.75 -15.13 -26.87
C GLY A 69 -2.26 -15.00 -27.04
N ARG A 70 -3.06 -15.43 -26.06
CA ARG A 70 -4.53 -15.37 -26.10
C ARG A 70 -5.02 -13.95 -25.74
N PRO A 71 -6.04 -13.43 -26.44
CA PRO A 71 -6.64 -12.16 -26.07
C PRO A 71 -7.17 -12.18 -24.62
N MET A 72 -6.72 -11.24 -23.80
CA MET A 72 -7.21 -11.07 -22.44
C MET A 72 -8.46 -10.18 -22.41
N HIS A 73 -9.43 -10.53 -21.56
CA HIS A 73 -10.51 -9.62 -21.23
C HIS A 73 -9.94 -8.29 -20.68
N PRO A 74 -10.46 -7.11 -21.07
CA PRO A 74 -9.87 -5.83 -20.67
C PRO A 74 -9.69 -5.67 -19.16
N VAL A 75 -10.70 -6.05 -18.36
CA VAL A 75 -10.62 -6.02 -16.89
C VAL A 75 -9.53 -6.96 -16.36
N ALA A 76 -9.32 -8.13 -16.98
CA ALA A 76 -8.28 -9.06 -16.55
C ALA A 76 -6.88 -8.47 -16.82
N ARG A 77 -6.70 -7.77 -17.95
CA ARG A 77 -5.45 -7.07 -18.26
C ARG A 77 -5.17 -5.95 -17.26
N VAL A 78 -6.18 -5.12 -16.94
CA VAL A 78 -6.04 -4.06 -15.94
C VAL A 78 -5.74 -4.63 -14.55
N GLN A 79 -6.39 -5.74 -14.17
CA GLN A 79 -6.13 -6.40 -12.89
C GLN A 79 -4.71 -6.96 -12.80
N ALA A 80 -4.20 -7.55 -13.89
CA ALA A 80 -2.83 -8.07 -13.94
C ALA A 80 -1.81 -6.93 -13.81
N LEU A 81 -1.97 -5.85 -14.58
CA LEU A 81 -1.06 -4.70 -14.54
C LEU A 81 -1.08 -3.99 -13.18
N SER A 82 -2.27 -3.69 -12.65
CA SER A 82 -2.40 -3.10 -11.30
C SER A 82 -1.87 -4.04 -10.21
N GLY A 83 -2.03 -5.36 -10.37
CA GLY A 83 -1.45 -6.35 -9.47
C GLY A 83 0.08 -6.36 -9.47
N LEU A 84 0.72 -6.19 -10.64
CA LEU A 84 2.18 -6.08 -10.75
C LEU A 84 2.72 -4.79 -10.13
N VAL A 85 2.02 -3.66 -10.30
CA VAL A 85 2.37 -2.39 -9.65
C VAL A 85 2.21 -2.50 -8.14
N LEU A 86 1.07 -3.02 -7.66
CA LEU A 86 0.81 -3.23 -6.24
C LEU A 86 1.82 -4.21 -5.61
N GLY A 87 2.13 -5.31 -6.29
CA GLY A 87 3.09 -6.29 -5.80
C GLY A 87 4.49 -5.70 -5.66
N SER A 88 4.94 -4.95 -6.66
CA SER A 88 6.21 -4.21 -6.61
C SER A 88 6.23 -3.21 -5.45
N PHE A 89 5.16 -2.42 -5.29
CA PHE A 89 5.01 -1.49 -4.17
C PHE A 89 5.10 -2.20 -2.81
N VAL A 90 4.33 -3.27 -2.59
CA VAL A 90 4.32 -3.96 -1.29
C VAL A 90 5.68 -4.59 -0.98
N LEU A 91 6.37 -5.18 -1.98
CA LEU A 91 7.70 -5.75 -1.78
C LEU A 91 8.72 -4.68 -1.39
N ILE A 92 8.84 -3.61 -2.19
CA ILE A 92 9.80 -2.54 -1.92
C ILE A 92 9.48 -1.87 -0.58
N HIS A 93 8.19 -1.60 -0.30
CA HIS A 93 7.75 -0.99 0.94
C HIS A 93 8.06 -1.87 2.17
N ALA A 94 7.72 -3.16 2.11
CA ALA A 94 8.00 -4.09 3.21
C ALA A 94 9.50 -4.25 3.45
N CYS A 95 10.31 -4.36 2.39
CA CYS A 95 11.76 -4.39 2.50
C CYS A 95 12.33 -3.12 3.14
N ALA A 96 11.83 -1.93 2.75
CA ALA A 96 12.25 -0.67 3.34
C ALA A 96 11.88 -0.59 4.84
N VAL A 97 10.68 -1.04 5.22
CA VAL A 97 10.26 -1.10 6.64
C VAL A 97 11.11 -2.08 7.44
N LEU A 98 11.43 -3.25 6.90
CA LEU A 98 12.29 -4.22 7.57
C LEU A 98 13.73 -3.70 7.68
N ALA A 99 14.27 -3.10 6.62
CA ALA A 99 15.61 -2.50 6.63
C ALA A 99 15.70 -1.32 7.60
N GLY A 100 14.68 -0.46 7.65
CA GLY A 100 14.59 0.64 8.62
C GLY A 100 14.71 0.13 10.06
N ARG A 101 14.06 -1.00 10.37
CA ARG A 101 14.09 -1.60 11.70
C ARG A 101 15.42 -2.31 12.00
N TRP A 102 15.86 -3.18 11.11
CA TRP A 102 16.96 -4.11 11.39
C TRP A 102 18.34 -3.54 11.06
N VAL A 103 18.42 -2.68 10.03
CA VAL A 103 19.68 -2.08 9.57
C VAL A 103 19.85 -0.69 10.15
N LEU A 104 18.86 0.19 9.94
CA LEU A 104 18.95 1.60 10.35
C LEU A 104 18.61 1.82 11.84
N ARG A 105 18.08 0.79 12.52
CA ARG A 105 17.68 0.84 13.94
C ARG A 105 16.69 1.98 14.25
N LEU A 106 15.87 2.35 13.27
CA LEU A 106 14.82 3.36 13.41
C LEU A 106 13.48 2.70 13.73
N ASP A 107 12.63 3.43 14.47
CA ASP A 107 11.24 3.04 14.56
C ASP A 107 10.52 3.36 13.24
N THR A 108 10.03 2.33 12.57
CA THR A 108 9.34 2.44 11.27
C THR A 108 7.90 2.89 11.45
N ASP A 109 7.76 4.16 11.81
CA ASP A 109 6.52 4.86 12.16
C ASP A 109 6.13 5.90 11.11
N PHE A 110 5.28 6.87 11.48
CA PHE A 110 4.88 7.96 10.59
C PHE A 110 6.08 8.76 10.05
N TYR A 111 7.05 9.06 10.91
CA TYR A 111 8.21 9.86 10.52
C TYR A 111 9.10 9.10 9.56
N PHE A 112 9.24 7.77 9.74
CA PHE A 112 9.93 6.93 8.76
C PHE A 112 9.28 6.99 7.37
N ALA A 113 7.95 6.95 7.31
CA ALA A 113 7.22 7.07 6.05
C ALA A 113 7.30 8.48 5.45
N ALA A 114 7.33 9.53 6.29
CA ALA A 114 7.35 10.91 5.86
C ALA A 114 8.73 11.41 5.42
N ALA A 115 9.81 10.92 6.05
CA ALA A 115 11.15 11.54 5.96
C ALA A 115 11.63 11.84 4.53
N GLY A 116 11.47 10.89 3.61
CA GLY A 116 11.87 11.07 2.22
C GLY A 116 11.10 12.14 1.44
N MET A 117 9.91 12.56 1.92
CA MET A 117 9.18 13.70 1.33
C MET A 117 9.65 15.05 1.87
N HIS A 118 10.38 15.06 2.99
CA HIS A 118 10.85 16.28 3.65
C HIS A 118 12.31 16.62 3.32
N VAL A 119 12.96 15.82 2.48
CA VAL A 119 14.33 16.07 1.99
C VAL A 119 14.32 16.12 0.46
N PRO A 120 14.63 17.27 -0.18
CA PRO A 120 14.83 17.34 -1.62
C PRO A 120 16.06 16.51 -2.06
N PRO A 121 16.04 15.84 -3.22
CA PRO A 121 14.94 15.74 -4.20
C PRO A 121 14.03 14.52 -3.97
N TYR A 122 14.14 13.82 -2.84
CA TYR A 122 13.55 12.50 -2.63
C TYR A 122 12.01 12.48 -2.71
N GLY A 123 11.33 13.60 -2.45
CA GLY A 123 9.88 13.73 -2.65
C GLY A 123 9.42 13.35 -4.07
N TRP A 124 10.24 13.59 -5.10
CA TRP A 124 9.95 13.21 -6.49
C TRP A 124 9.90 11.69 -6.71
N PHE A 125 10.50 10.90 -5.80
CA PHE A 125 10.35 9.46 -5.79
C PHE A 125 9.19 9.03 -4.90
N PHE A 126 9.15 9.49 -3.65
CA PHE A 126 8.20 8.98 -2.65
C PHE A 126 6.74 9.31 -2.96
N VAL A 127 6.45 10.51 -3.47
CA VAL A 127 5.08 10.92 -3.81
C VAL A 127 4.46 10.03 -4.90
N PRO A 128 5.07 9.90 -6.10
CA PRO A 128 4.50 9.02 -7.12
C PRO A 128 4.55 7.55 -6.71
N TYR A 129 5.56 7.11 -5.96
CA TYR A 129 5.67 5.74 -5.48
C TYR A 129 4.51 5.34 -4.54
N TYR A 130 4.24 6.14 -3.50
CA TYR A 130 3.13 5.88 -2.57
C TYR A 130 1.77 6.04 -3.25
N PHE A 131 1.61 7.09 -4.06
CA PHE A 131 0.38 7.30 -4.83
C PHE A 131 0.07 6.10 -5.74
N ALA A 132 1.06 5.64 -6.52
CA ALA A 132 0.89 4.51 -7.41
C ALA A 132 0.52 3.22 -6.66
N GLY A 133 1.13 2.97 -5.50
CA GLY A 133 0.81 1.82 -4.65
C GLY A 133 -0.66 1.78 -4.22
N VAL A 134 -1.16 2.89 -3.66
CA VAL A 134 -2.54 2.97 -3.14
C VAL A 134 -3.57 3.03 -4.28
N ALA A 135 -3.27 3.75 -5.37
CA ALA A 135 -4.12 3.77 -6.56
C ALA A 135 -4.21 2.38 -7.21
N ALA A 136 -3.09 1.67 -7.31
CA ALA A 136 -3.06 0.30 -7.82
C ALA A 136 -3.86 -0.67 -6.93
N LEU A 137 -3.81 -0.52 -5.60
CA LEU A 137 -4.66 -1.28 -4.68
C LEU A 137 -6.15 -1.07 -4.99
N GLY A 138 -6.61 0.18 -5.09
CA GLY A 138 -8.00 0.49 -5.40
C GLY A 138 -8.45 -0.08 -6.76
N MET A 139 -7.62 0.08 -7.80
CA MET A 139 -7.90 -0.49 -9.12
C MET A 139 -7.95 -2.02 -9.10
N HIS A 140 -7.00 -2.67 -8.42
CA HIS A 140 -6.92 -4.13 -8.33
C HIS A 140 -8.14 -4.71 -7.62
N LEU A 141 -8.55 -4.11 -6.50
CA LEU A 141 -9.77 -4.48 -5.77
C LEU A 141 -11.03 -4.19 -6.58
N GLY A 142 -11.06 -3.08 -7.32
CA GLY A 142 -12.13 -2.78 -8.28
C GLY A 142 -12.33 -3.89 -9.30
N CYS A 143 -11.23 -4.36 -9.89
CA CYS A 143 -11.27 -5.49 -10.82
C CYS A 143 -11.69 -6.80 -10.13
N ALA A 144 -11.21 -7.07 -8.91
CA ALA A 144 -11.67 -8.24 -8.15
C ALA A 144 -13.18 -8.18 -7.88
N ALA A 145 -13.73 -7.02 -7.52
CA ALA A 145 -15.15 -6.81 -7.33
C ALA A 145 -15.96 -7.01 -8.62
N TYR A 146 -15.41 -6.64 -9.79
CA TYR A 146 -16.04 -6.91 -11.09
C TYR A 146 -16.30 -8.40 -11.32
N TRP A 147 -15.38 -9.27 -10.89
CA TRP A 147 -15.54 -10.73 -10.99
C TRP A 147 -16.43 -11.29 -9.90
N ALA A 148 -16.32 -10.79 -8.66
CA ALA A 148 -17.16 -11.22 -7.54
C ALA A 148 -18.65 -10.89 -7.76
N LEU A 149 -18.95 -9.81 -8.50
CA LEU A 149 -20.31 -9.39 -8.84
C LEU A 149 -20.79 -9.97 -10.19
N SER A 150 -20.27 -11.11 -10.63
CA SER A 150 -20.61 -11.73 -11.94
C SER A 150 -22.11 -11.96 -12.13
N ALA A 151 -22.84 -12.29 -11.06
CA ALA A 151 -24.30 -12.46 -11.07
C ALA A 151 -25.10 -11.14 -11.16
N ARG A 152 -24.43 -9.98 -11.12
CA ARG A 152 -25.07 -8.65 -11.18
C ARG A 152 -24.97 -8.04 -12.58
N PRO A 153 -25.88 -7.12 -12.95
CA PRO A 153 -25.82 -6.43 -14.23
C PRO A 153 -24.47 -5.74 -14.48
N MET A 154 -24.04 -5.71 -15.75
CA MET A 154 -22.77 -5.12 -16.18
C MET A 154 -22.54 -3.70 -15.63
N VAL A 155 -23.59 -2.88 -15.56
CA VAL A 155 -23.53 -1.51 -14.99
C VAL A 155 -23.08 -1.51 -13.53
N ARG A 156 -23.55 -2.45 -12.70
CA ARG A 156 -23.16 -2.54 -11.29
C ARG A 156 -21.70 -2.97 -11.16
N ARG A 157 -21.26 -3.92 -12.01
CA ARG A 157 -19.88 -4.39 -12.04
C ARG A 157 -18.91 -3.28 -12.43
N ARG A 158 -19.22 -2.50 -13.47
CA ARG A 158 -18.42 -1.35 -13.91
C ARG A 158 -18.39 -0.23 -12.87
N ARG A 159 -19.53 0.07 -12.23
CA ARG A 159 -19.59 1.05 -11.13
C ARG A 159 -18.71 0.65 -9.95
N ALA A 160 -18.65 -0.64 -9.59
CA ALA A 160 -17.77 -1.11 -8.53
C ALA A 160 -16.29 -0.90 -8.86
N VAL A 161 -15.86 -1.18 -10.10
CA VAL A 161 -14.50 -0.88 -10.57
C VAL A 161 -14.19 0.61 -10.43
N LEU A 162 -15.07 1.46 -10.98
CA LEU A 162 -14.87 2.91 -10.96
C LEU A 162 -14.82 3.46 -9.53
N ALA A 163 -15.75 3.06 -8.66
CA ALA A 163 -15.81 3.53 -7.28
C ALA A 163 -14.53 3.17 -6.51
N LEU A 164 -14.06 1.93 -6.60
CA LEU A 164 -12.85 1.49 -5.90
C LEU A 164 -11.56 2.08 -6.49
N ALA A 165 -11.51 2.29 -7.81
CA ALA A 165 -10.40 2.99 -8.46
C ALA A 165 -10.31 4.46 -8.00
N LEU A 166 -11.45 5.18 -8.03
CA LEU A 166 -11.50 6.58 -7.57
C LEU A 166 -11.19 6.70 -6.07
N LEU A 167 -11.68 5.76 -5.25
CA LEU A 167 -11.33 5.70 -3.83
C LEU A 167 -9.82 5.52 -3.64
N GLY A 168 -9.19 4.59 -4.37
CA GLY A 168 -7.74 4.38 -4.30
C GLY A 168 -6.93 5.61 -4.72
N VAL A 169 -7.35 6.30 -5.78
CA VAL A 169 -6.73 7.56 -6.23
C VAL A 169 -6.89 8.66 -5.19
N GLY A 170 -8.10 8.86 -4.66
CA GLY A 170 -8.38 9.86 -3.64
C GLY A 170 -7.60 9.61 -2.34
N LEU A 171 -7.57 8.36 -1.88
CA LEU A 171 -6.79 7.96 -0.71
C LEU A 171 -5.29 8.12 -0.95
N GLY A 172 -4.77 7.71 -2.11
CA GLY A 172 -3.35 7.87 -2.44
C GLY A 172 -2.92 9.34 -2.40
N ALA A 173 -3.73 10.24 -2.99
CA ALA A 173 -3.46 11.67 -2.95
C ALA A 173 -3.52 12.23 -1.52
N LEU A 174 -4.57 11.87 -0.77
CA LEU A 174 -4.75 12.30 0.62
C LEU A 174 -3.57 11.88 1.51
N LEU A 175 -3.14 10.62 1.41
CA LEU A 175 -2.03 10.08 2.20
C LEU A 175 -0.70 10.74 1.85
N CYS A 176 -0.42 11.02 0.57
CA CYS A 176 0.77 11.77 0.18
C CYS A 176 0.75 13.20 0.74
N LEU A 177 -0.40 13.90 0.70
CA LEU A 177 -0.53 15.24 1.28
C LEU A 177 -0.36 15.24 2.81
N LEU A 178 -0.83 14.19 3.49
CA LEU A 178 -0.61 14.00 4.93
C LEU A 178 0.87 13.80 5.25
N LEU A 179 1.54 12.88 4.55
CA LEU A 179 2.95 12.57 4.79
C LEU A 179 3.88 13.74 4.42
N ALA A 180 3.52 14.51 3.39
CA ALA A 180 4.22 15.75 3.02
C ALA A 180 4.00 16.90 4.01
N GLY A 181 3.16 16.73 5.04
CA GLY A 181 2.86 17.75 6.03
C GLY A 181 1.98 18.90 5.51
N SER A 182 1.29 18.70 4.37
CA SER A 182 0.46 19.74 3.74
C SER A 182 -0.92 19.90 4.40
N ILE A 183 -1.39 18.90 5.14
CA ILE A 183 -2.69 18.91 5.84
C ILE A 183 -2.50 19.09 7.35
N VAL A 184 -1.55 18.35 7.93
CA VAL A 184 -1.17 18.44 9.34
C VAL A 184 0.31 18.78 9.39
N PRO A 185 0.77 19.72 10.23
CA PRO A 185 2.19 20.01 10.35
C PRO A 185 2.99 18.78 10.78
N VAL A 186 4.06 18.48 10.04
CA VAL A 186 4.95 17.35 10.32
C VAL A 186 6.37 17.91 10.46
N GLN A 187 6.95 17.73 11.64
CA GLN A 187 8.38 17.96 11.88
C GLN A 187 9.06 16.61 12.00
N VAL A 188 9.78 16.21 10.97
CA VAL A 188 10.49 14.93 10.94
C VAL A 188 11.73 15.03 11.83
N PRO A 189 11.92 14.14 12.83
CA PRO A 189 13.10 14.19 13.70
C PRO A 189 14.40 13.92 12.92
N ALA A 190 15.49 14.57 13.34
CA ALA A 190 16.78 14.52 12.65
C ALA A 190 17.31 13.10 12.40
N ALA A 191 17.06 12.16 13.32
CA ALA A 191 17.47 10.76 13.16
C ALA A 191 16.89 10.09 11.90
N TYR A 192 15.71 10.50 11.45
CA TYR A 192 15.09 10.01 10.21
C TYR A 192 15.61 10.75 8.97
N LEU A 193 15.97 12.03 9.09
CA LEU A 193 16.52 12.83 8.00
C LEU A 193 17.96 12.39 7.67
N ALA A 194 18.72 11.97 8.68
CA ALA A 194 20.11 11.50 8.55
C ALA A 194 20.26 10.35 7.55
N THR A 195 19.22 9.54 7.31
CA THR A 195 19.25 8.45 6.31
C THR A 195 19.29 8.96 4.86
N TYR A 196 19.06 10.26 4.68
CA TYR A 196 19.10 10.97 3.40
C TYR A 196 20.31 11.92 3.30
N GLY A 197 21.24 11.86 4.25
CA GLY A 197 22.49 12.64 4.24
C GLY A 197 22.36 14.07 4.76
N VAL A 198 21.34 14.36 5.58
CA VAL A 198 21.06 15.68 6.18
C VAL A 198 20.91 15.62 7.69
#